data_AF-A0AAW8TNX4-F1
#
_entry.id   AF-A0AAW8TNX4-F1
#
_cell.length_a   1.000
_cell.length_b   1.000
_cell.length_c   1.000
_cell.angle_alpha   90.00
_cell.angle_beta   90.00
_cell.angle_gamma   90.00
#
_symmetry.space_group_name_H-M   'P 1'
#
loop_
_entity.id
_entity.type
_entity.pdbx_description
1 polymer ?
#
loop_
_entity_poly.entity_id
_entity_poly.type
_entity_poly.pdbx_seq_one_letter_code
_entity_poly.pdbx_strand_id
1 'polypeptide(L)' 'MSLKNQVKIALIKKGWSQRELARRMNITVSYLQDILNGNRKPEERYKQIEELLEIKIEH' A
#
# COMPACT_ATOMS: atom_id res chain seq x y z
N MET A 1 2.22 13.86 4.73
CA MET A 1 1.58 12.71 5.42
C MET A 1 2.36 11.44 5.06
N SER A 2 2.62 10.50 5.99
CA SER A 2 3.40 9.29 5.65
C SER A 2 2.66 8.37 4.67
N LEU A 3 3.39 7.64 3.82
CA LEU A 3 2.84 6.62 2.91
C LEU A 3 1.87 5.67 3.63
N LYS A 4 2.29 5.16 4.79
CA LYS A 4 1.48 4.29 5.64
C LYS A 4 0.11 4.89 5.98
N ASN A 5 0.05 6.19 6.28
CA ASN A 5 -1.19 6.88 6.60
C ASN A 5 -2.06 7.08 5.35
N GLN A 6 -1.46 7.47 4.22
CA GLN A 6 -2.16 7.62 2.94
C GLN A 6 -2.84 6.29 2.54
N VAL A 7 -2.08 5.19 2.58
CA VAL A 7 -2.59 3.84 2.27
C VAL A 7 -3.66 3.40 3.27
N LYS A 8 -3.47 3.66 4.57
CA LYS A 8 -4.48 3.30 5.59
C LYS A 8 -5.81 4.02 5.34
N ILE A 9 -5.77 5.31 5.02
CA ILE A 9 -6.99 6.09 4.72
C ILE A 9 -7.69 5.52 3.48
N ALA A 10 -6.94 5.23 2.42
CA ALA A 10 -7.50 4.67 1.19
C ALA A 10 -8.12 3.28 1.40
N LEU A 11 -7.47 2.43 2.20
CA LEU A 11 -8.01 1.12 2.58
C LEU A 11 -9.34 1.24 3.34
N ILE A 12 -9.44 2.18 4.30
CA ILE A 12 -10.67 2.43 5.04
C ILE A 12 -11.78 2.89 4.08
N LYS A 13 -11.49 3.81 3.15
CA LYS A 13 -12.45 4.27 2.14
C LYS A 13 -12.95 3.14 1.23
N LYS A 14 -12.10 2.18 0.87
CA LYS A 14 -12.46 1.00 0.07
C LYS A 14 -13.07 -0.15 0.88
N GLY A 15 -13.08 -0.08 2.21
CA GLY A 15 -13.51 -1.18 3.08
C GLY A 15 -12.56 -2.39 3.02
N TRP A 16 -11.27 -2.18 2.70
CA TRP A 16 -10.28 -3.24 2.59
C TRP A 16 -9.39 -3.33 3.83
N SER A 17 -8.93 -4.53 4.12
CA SER A 17 -7.85 -4.74 5.09
C SER A 17 -6.47 -4.67 4.41
N GLN A 18 -5.41 -4.43 5.18
CA GLN A 18 -4.04 -4.56 4.66
C GLN A 18 -3.73 -5.96 4.14
N ARG A 19 -4.37 -7.01 4.71
CA ARG A 19 -4.22 -8.39 4.21
C ARG A 19 -4.81 -8.55 2.82
N GLU A 20 -5.95 -7.91 2.56
CA GLU A 20 -6.59 -7.94 1.24
C GLU A 20 -5.72 -7.24 0.19
N LEU A 21 -5.11 -6.11 0.53
CA LEU A 21 -4.16 -5.44 -0.35
C LEU A 21 -2.94 -6.32 -0.65
N ALA A 22 -2.34 -6.93 0.38
CA ALA A 22 -1.22 -7.84 0.21
C ALA A 22 -1.58 -9.05 -0.68
N ARG A 23 -2.78 -9.62 -0.48
CA ARG A 23 -3.32 -10.71 -1.32
C ARG A 23 -3.44 -10.29 -2.78
N ARG A 24 -4.01 -9.10 -3.06
CA ARG A 24 -4.17 -8.57 -4.43
C ARG A 24 -2.84 -8.27 -5.11
N MET A 25 -1.83 -7.85 -4.34
CA MET A 25 -0.47 -7.63 -4.83
C MET A 25 0.37 -8.91 -4.94
N ASN A 26 -0.18 -10.06 -4.53
CA ASN A 26 0.51 -11.34 -4.44
C ASN A 26 1.81 -11.25 -3.62
N ILE A 27 1.74 -10.63 -2.44
CA ILE A 27 2.85 -10.49 -1.50
C ILE A 27 2.44 -10.83 -0.07
N THR A 28 3.42 -11.00 0.80
CA THR A 28 3.17 -11.15 2.24
C THR A 28 2.81 -9.81 2.88
N VAL A 29 2.03 -9.87 3.96
CA VAL A 29 1.66 -8.67 4.75
C VAL A 29 2.91 -8.01 5.36
N SER A 30 3.90 -8.80 5.78
CA SER A 30 5.16 -8.29 6.31
C SER A 30 5.95 -7.50 5.25
N TYR A 31 6.01 -8.00 4.02
CA TYR A 31 6.66 -7.28 2.93
C TYR A 31 5.92 -5.99 2.57
N LEU A 32 4.57 -6.01 2.57
CA LEU A 32 3.78 -4.79 2.44
C LEU A 32 4.10 -3.79 3.56
N GLN A 33 4.20 -4.23 4.81
CA GLN A 33 4.55 -3.34 5.93
C GLN A 33 5.94 -2.72 5.78
N ASP A 34 6.94 -3.47 5.32
CA ASP A 34 8.27 -2.94 5.03
C ASP A 34 8.22 -1.83 3.97
N ILE A 35 7.43 -2.01 2.90
CA ILE A 35 7.21 -0.99 1.87
C ILE A 35 6.55 0.26 2.49
N LEU A 36 5.47 0.06 3.27
CA LEU A 36 4.71 1.17 3.87
C LEU A 36 5.51 1.95 4.91
N ASN A 37 6.43 1.28 5.62
CA ASN A 37 7.32 1.91 6.59
C ASN A 37 8.52 2.61 5.92
N GLY A 38 8.70 2.47 4.59
CA GLY A 38 9.81 3.08 3.84
C GLY A 38 11.13 2.31 3.93
N ASN A 39 11.13 1.10 4.50
CA ASN A 39 12.30 0.23 4.57
C ASN A 39 12.71 -0.29 3.18
N ARG A 40 11.78 -0.28 2.21
CA ARG A 40 12.00 -0.66 0.82
C ARG A 40 11.24 0.29 -0.11
N LYS A 41 11.87 0.66 -1.23
CA LYS A 41 11.30 1.57 -2.25
C LYS A 41 11.19 0.94 -3.65
N PRO A 42 10.49 -0.19 -3.83
CA PRO A 42 10.29 -0.74 -5.16
C PRO A 42 9.21 0.06 -5.92
N GLU A 43 9.61 0.79 -6.96
CA GLU A 43 8.74 1.67 -7.75
C GLU A 43 7.52 0.93 -8.32
N GLU A 44 7.71 -0.32 -8.74
CA GLU A 44 6.63 -1.17 -9.25
C GLU A 44 5.54 -1.42 -8.20
N ARG A 45 5.90 -1.57 -6.92
CA ARG A 45 4.92 -1.81 -5.86
C ARG A 45 4.18 -0.54 -5.47
N TYR A 46 4.83 0.62 -5.56
CA TYR A 46 4.13 1.88 -5.36
C TYR A 46 3.06 2.09 -6.44
N LYS A 47 3.40 1.86 -7.71
CA LYS A 47 2.42 1.89 -8.80
C LYS A 47 1.26 0.92 -8.57
N GLN A 48 1.54 -0.32 -8.17
CA GLN A 48 0.48 -1.29 -7.83
C GLN A 48 -0.44 -0.81 -6.70
N ILE A 49 0.11 -0.16 -5.67
CA ILE A 49 -0.71 0.39 -4.57
C ILE A 49 -1.56 1.55 -5.08
N GLU A 50 -1.00 2.44 -5.90
CA GLU A 50 -1.71 3.56 -6.51
C GLU A 50 -2.88 3.07 -7.38
N GLU A 51 -2.64 2.09 -8.25
CA GLU A 51 -3.66 1.49 -9.12
C GLU A 51 -4.75 0.76 -8.31
N LEU A 52 -4.38 -0.09 -7.35
CA LEU A 52 -5.34 -0.88 -6.58
C LEU A 52 -6.19 -0.02 -5.64
N LEU A 53 -5.61 1.05 -5.09
CA LEU A 53 -6.29 1.93 -4.14
C LEU A 53 -6.87 3.18 -4.79
N GLU A 54 -6.60 3.42 -6.07
CA GLU A 54 -7.04 4.60 -6.83
C GLU A 54 -6.60 5.91 -6.15
N ILE A 55 -5.35 5.95 -5.70
CA ILE A 55 -4.71 7.11 -5.06
C ILE A 55 -3.41 7.46 -5.75
N LYS A 56 -2.94 8.70 -5.57
CA LYS A 56 -1.54 9.07 -5.85
C LYS A 56 -0.77 9.13 -4.54
N ILE A 57 0.35 8.42 -4.48
CA ILE A 57 1.22 8.41 -3.31
C ILE A 57 2.19 9.57 -3.45
N GLU A 58 2.15 10.52 -2.52
CA GLU A 58 3.17 11.55 -2.40
C GLU A 58 4.33 10.99 -1.53
N HIS A 59 5.54 10.96 -2.10
CA HIS A 59 6.76 10.42 -1.49
C HIS A 59 7.72 11.52 -1.02
#